data_AF-A0A2S5QW00-F1
#
_entry.id   AF-A0A2S5QW00-F1
#
_cell.length_a   1.000
_cell.length_b   1.000
_cell.length_c   1.000
_cell.angle_alpha   90.00
_cell.angle_beta   90.00
_cell.angle_gamma   90.00
#
_symmetry.space_group_name_H-M   'P 1'
#
loop_
_entity.id
_entity.type
_entity.pdbx_description
1 polymer ?
#
loop_
_entity_poly.entity_id
_entity_poly.type
_entity_poly.pdbx_seq_one_letter_code
_entity_poly.pdbx_strand_id
1 'polypeptide(L)'
;MKLTLITIMAVLLTACSGQDKTDSQKTYTVQELLKEPALYKEISDWCSENPAERSLTPNCMNALQALHELQANATLEDRGKPTSAPQPIANFN
;
A
#
# COMPACT_ATOMS: atom_id res chain seq x y z
N MET A 1 -12.83 43.69 -26.95
CA MET A 1 -13.03 43.19 -25.57
C MET A 1 -13.69 41.80 -25.59
N LYS A 2 -13.03 40.79 -26.17
CA LYS A 2 -13.50 39.39 -26.21
C LYS A 2 -12.37 38.39 -25.94
N LEU A 3 -11.12 38.81 -26.12
CA LEU A 3 -9.93 38.00 -25.92
C LEU A 3 -9.53 37.83 -24.45
N THR A 4 -10.01 38.69 -23.55
CA THR A 4 -9.67 38.67 -22.12
C THR A 4 -10.42 37.59 -21.33
N LEU A 5 -11.55 37.10 -21.84
CA LEU A 5 -12.34 36.05 -21.19
C LEU A 5 -11.76 34.65 -21.40
N ILE A 6 -11.07 34.43 -22.53
CA ILE A 6 -10.48 33.13 -22.87
C ILE A 6 -9.25 32.84 -21.98
N THR A 7 -8.49 33.88 -21.64
CA THR A 7 -7.29 33.76 -20.79
C THR A 7 -7.58 33.35 -19.36
N ILE A 8 -8.75 33.71 -18.81
CA ILE A 8 -9.12 33.39 -17.41
C ILE A 8 -9.45 31.89 -17.25
N MET A 9 -10.08 31.28 -18.26
CA MET A 9 -10.43 29.85 -18.23
C MET A 9 -9.21 28.92 -18.32
N ALA A 10 -8.14 29.34 -19.02
CA ALA A 10 -6.94 28.51 -19.18
C ALA A 10 -6.14 28.36 -17.87
N VAL A 11 -6.24 29.30 -16.93
CA VAL A 11 -5.49 29.29 -15.66
C VAL A 11 -6.09 28.34 -14.62
N LEU A 12 -7.35 27.93 -14.77
CA LEU A 12 -8.02 27.06 -13.79
C LEU A 12 -7.68 25.57 -13.95
N LEU A 13 -7.07 25.17 -15.08
CA LEU A 13 -6.72 23.76 -15.33
C LEU A 13 -5.37 23.33 -14.74
N THR A 14 -4.54 24.27 -14.29
CA THR A 14 -3.23 23.96 -13.66
C THR A 14 -3.33 23.64 -12.17
N ALA A 15 -4.52 23.72 -11.57
CA ALA A 15 -4.73 23.39 -10.16
C ALA A 15 -5.01 21.89 -9.89
N CYS A 16 -5.15 21.07 -10.95
CA CYS A 16 -5.39 19.63 -10.79
C CYS A 16 -4.11 18.79 -10.72
N SER A 17 -2.95 19.43 -10.76
CA SER A 17 -1.67 18.80 -10.42
C SER A 17 -1.24 19.29 -9.05
N GLY A 18 -1.93 18.81 -8.01
CA GLY A 18 -1.40 18.77 -6.65
C GLY A 18 -0.23 17.77 -6.60
N GLN A 19 0.83 18.04 -7.36
CA GLN A 19 2.15 17.47 -7.14
C GLN A 19 2.82 18.33 -6.07
N ASP A 20 2.21 18.38 -4.89
CA ASP A 20 2.84 18.97 -3.74
C ASP A 20 3.95 18.01 -3.30
N LYS A 21 5.18 18.38 -3.67
CA LYS A 21 6.39 18.17 -2.89
C LYS A 21 6.51 16.77 -2.27
N THR A 22 6.60 15.76 -3.12
CA THR A 22 7.16 14.49 -2.66
C THR A 22 8.64 14.76 -2.41
N ASP A 23 9.01 14.91 -1.14
CA ASP A 23 10.39 14.66 -0.70
C ASP A 23 10.88 13.44 -1.47
N SER A 24 12.06 13.56 -2.09
CA SER A 24 12.57 12.66 -3.12
C SER A 24 12.97 11.28 -2.56
N GLN A 25 12.10 10.65 -1.79
CA GLN A 25 12.19 9.29 -1.30
C GLN A 25 12.15 8.37 -2.51
N LYS A 26 13.11 7.45 -2.57
CA LYS A 26 13.12 6.36 -3.56
C LYS A 26 11.74 5.70 -3.56
N THR A 27 11.17 5.50 -4.75
CA THR A 27 9.99 4.65 -4.89
C THR A 27 10.44 3.20 -4.89
N TYR A 28 9.95 2.42 -3.94
CA TYR A 28 10.24 0.99 -3.82
C TYR A 28 9.17 0.17 -4.53
N THR A 29 9.60 -0.82 -5.30
CA THR A 29 8.68 -1.76 -5.95
C THR A 29 8.08 -2.74 -4.95
N VAL A 30 6.92 -3.30 -5.28
CA VAL A 30 6.28 -4.37 -4.49
C VAL A 30 7.26 -5.52 -4.21
N GLN A 31 8.03 -5.92 -5.23
CA GLN A 31 9.01 -7.01 -5.09
C GLN A 31 10.16 -6.70 -4.13
N GLU A 32 10.61 -5.45 -4.05
CA GLU A 32 11.61 -5.04 -3.05
C GLU A 32 11.02 -5.13 -1.64
N LEU A 33 9.79 -4.64 -1.45
CA LEU A 33 9.11 -4.69 -0.15
C LEU A 33 8.83 -6.13 0.31
N LEU A 34 8.45 -7.03 -0.60
CA LEU A 34 8.24 -8.44 -0.29
C LEU A 34 9.54 -9.18 0.07
N LYS A 35 10.67 -8.78 -0.52
CA LYS A 35 11.97 -9.41 -0.26
C LYS A 35 12.61 -8.92 1.03
N GLU A 36 12.31 -7.70 1.46
CA GLU A 36 12.97 -7.04 2.59
C GLU A 36 11.93 -6.64 3.67
N PRO A 37 11.63 -7.52 4.64
CA PRO A 37 10.61 -7.25 5.66
C PRO A 37 10.86 -5.99 6.50
N ALA A 38 12.13 -5.66 6.75
CA ALA A 38 12.51 -4.44 7.46
C ALA A 38 12.15 -3.19 6.66
N LEU A 39 12.41 -3.19 5.35
CA LEU A 39 12.05 -2.11 4.44
C LEU A 39 10.54 -1.97 4.32
N TYR A 40 9.80 -3.08 4.18
CA TYR A 40 8.34 -3.06 4.21
C TYR A 40 7.80 -2.42 5.49
N LYS A 41 8.38 -2.78 6.65
CA LYS A 41 7.99 -2.20 7.93
C LYS A 41 8.24 -0.70 7.98
N GLU A 42 9.44 -0.26 7.58
CA GLU A 42 9.79 1.16 7.55
C GLU A 42 8.80 1.96 6.70
N ILE A 43 8.51 1.50 5.49
CA ILE A 43 7.56 2.17 4.60
C ILE A 43 6.14 2.14 5.17
N SER A 44 5.70 1.02 5.74
CA SER A 44 4.36 0.90 6.34
C SER A 44 4.19 1.83 7.55
N ASP A 45 5.21 1.93 8.40
CA ASP A 45 5.23 2.85 9.54
C ASP A 45 5.17 4.30 9.04
N TRP A 46 6.01 4.66 8.06
CA TRP A 46 5.99 5.97 7.41
C TRP A 46 4.62 6.32 6.81
N CYS A 47 3.94 5.36 6.16
CA CYS A 47 2.58 5.57 5.66
C CYS A 47 1.57 5.86 6.77
N SER A 48 1.75 5.22 7.93
CA SER A 48 0.82 5.30 9.08
C SER A 48 0.98 6.59 9.89
N GLU A 49 2.15 7.23 9.84
CA GLU A 49 2.41 8.50 10.55
C GLU A 49 1.54 9.67 10.05
N ASN A 50 1.26 9.72 8.75
CA ASN A 50 0.42 10.77 8.15
C ASN A 50 -0.43 10.23 6.99
N PRO A 51 -1.48 9.46 7.28
CA PRO A 51 -2.23 8.72 6.27
C PRO A 51 -3.02 9.65 5.33
N ALA A 52 -3.47 10.81 5.83
CA ALA A 52 -4.21 11.78 5.02
C ALA A 52 -3.36 12.34 3.87
N GLU A 53 -2.06 12.51 4.09
CA GLU A 53 -1.12 13.01 3.08
C GLU A 53 -0.47 11.88 2.27
N ARG A 54 -0.15 10.75 2.92
CA ARG A 54 0.72 9.72 2.33
C ARG A 54 0.00 8.54 1.68
N SER A 55 -1.27 8.29 2.00
CA SER A 55 -1.99 7.07 1.58
C SER A 55 -1.99 6.82 0.06
N LEU A 56 -1.99 7.88 -0.75
CA LEU A 56 -2.00 7.79 -2.21
C LEU A 56 -0.60 7.93 -2.84
N THR A 57 0.46 7.97 -2.02
CA THR A 57 1.83 7.98 -2.54
C THR A 57 2.20 6.62 -3.11
N PRO A 58 3.10 6.55 -4.11
CA PRO A 58 3.51 5.28 -4.72
C PRO A 58 4.02 4.26 -3.69
N ASN A 59 4.77 4.69 -2.68
CA ASN A 59 5.30 3.79 -1.65
C ASN A 59 4.19 3.17 -0.79
N CYS A 60 3.17 3.94 -0.39
CA CYS A 60 2.05 3.41 0.39
C CYS A 60 1.14 2.49 -0.43
N MET A 61 0.93 2.81 -1.71
CA MET A 61 0.20 1.92 -2.61
C MET A 61 0.95 0.59 -2.82
N ASN A 62 2.27 0.64 -3.00
CA ASN A 62 3.09 -0.56 -3.15
C ASN A 62 3.16 -1.39 -1.86
N ALA A 63 3.22 -0.75 -0.69
CA ALA A 63 3.16 -1.44 0.60
C ALA A 63 1.82 -2.14 0.80
N LEU A 64 0.70 -1.50 0.45
CA LEU A 64 -0.63 -2.12 0.51
C LEU A 64 -0.70 -3.35 -0.40
N GLN A 65 -0.19 -3.26 -1.63
CA GLN A 65 -0.14 -4.40 -2.55
C GLN A 65 0.75 -5.54 -2.00
N ALA A 66 1.91 -5.22 -1.43
CA ALA A 66 2.77 -6.21 -0.79
C ALA A 66 2.06 -6.93 0.37
N LEU A 67 1.29 -6.21 1.19
CA LEU A 67 0.47 -6.81 2.24
C LEU A 67 -0.53 -7.83 1.69
N HIS A 68 -1.23 -7.49 0.60
CA HIS A 68 -2.16 -8.41 -0.05
C HIS A 68 -1.46 -9.70 -0.52
N GLU A 69 -0.25 -9.59 -1.08
CA GLU A 69 0.52 -10.75 -1.53
C GLU A 69 1.04 -11.62 -0.37
N LEU A 70 1.51 -11.01 0.71
CA LEU A 70 1.91 -11.73 1.93
C LEU A 70 0.73 -12.51 2.53
N GLN A 71 -0.45 -11.88 2.59
CA GLN A 71 -1.66 -12.54 3.07
C GLN A 71 -2.10 -13.67 2.15
N ALA A 72 -2.07 -13.47 0.83
CA ALA A 72 -2.38 -14.50 -0.13
C ALA A 72 -1.48 -15.72 0.06
N ASN A 73 -0.17 -15.52 0.19
CA ASN A 73 0.80 -16.60 0.41
C ASN A 73 0.55 -17.34 1.73
N ALA A 74 0.30 -16.62 2.83
CA ALA A 74 -0.01 -17.25 4.12
C ALA A 74 -1.27 -18.14 4.05
N THR A 75 -2.30 -17.74 3.29
CA THR A 75 -3.49 -18.58 3.10
C THR A 75 -3.24 -19.82 2.24
N LEU A 76 -2.21 -19.80 1.38
CA LEU A 76 -1.81 -20.98 0.61
C LEU A 76 -1.03 -21.96 1.49
N GLU A 77 -0.15 -21.46 2.37
CA GLU A 77 0.56 -22.27 3.34
C GLU A 77 -0.40 -22.96 4.32
N ASP A 78 -1.43 -22.25 4.80
CA ASP A 78 -2.45 -22.83 5.67
C ASP A 78 -3.27 -23.93 4.97
N ARG A 79 -3.65 -23.73 3.69
CA ARG A 79 -4.33 -24.76 2.88
C ARG A 79 -3.45 -25.97 2.56
N GLY A 80 -2.13 -25.80 2.49
CA GLY A 80 -1.16 -26.87 2.26
C GLY A 80 -0.85 -27.69 3.52
N LYS A 81 -1.24 -27.21 4.70
CA LYS A 81 -1.02 -27.91 5.96
C LYS A 81 -2.04 -29.06 6.09
N PRO A 82 -1.59 -30.33 6.26
CA PRO A 82 -2.52 -31.40 6.57
C PRO A 82 -3.22 -31.04 7.88
N THR A 83 -4.54 -30.92 7.83
CA THR A 83 -5.37 -30.80 9.04
C THR A 83 -5.05 -31.99 9.91
N SER A 84 -4.40 -31.75 11.05
CA SER A 84 -4.15 -32.79 12.06
C SER A 84 -5.43 -33.59 12.26
N ALA A 85 -5.33 -34.91 12.12
CA ALA A 85 -6.45 -35.83 12.29
C ALA A 85 -7.22 -35.51 13.59
N PRO A 86 -8.55 -35.74 13.64
CA PRO A 86 -9.35 -35.49 14.82
C PRO A 86 -8.68 -36.10 16.06
N GLN A 87 -8.40 -35.27 17.05
CA GLN A 87 -7.86 -35.73 18.34
C GLN A 87 -8.88 -36.70 18.96
N PRO A 88 -8.47 -37.86 19.50
CA PRO A 88 -9.40 -38.76 20.18
C PRO A 88 -10.08 -38.02 21.33
N ILE A 89 -11.41 -38.08 21.36
CA ILE A 89 -12.22 -37.50 22.44
C ILE A 89 -11.84 -38.23 23.72
N ALA A 90 -11.15 -37.54 24.63
CA ALA A 90 -10.85 -38.09 25.95
C ALA A 90 -12.18 -38.20 26.72
N ASN A 91 -12.70 -39.43 26.85
CA ASN A 91 -13.77 -39.72 27.79
C ASN A 91 -13.21 -39.54 29.21
N PHE A 92 -13.68 -38.51 29.91
CA PHE A 92 -13.50 -38.38 31.34
C PHE A 92 -14.57 -39.26 32.02
N ASN A 93 -14.08 -40.20 32.84
CA ASN A 93 -14.87 -41.12 33.64
C ASN A 93 -15.27 -40.48 34.96
#